data_AF-B7S6W9-F1
#
_entry.id   AF-B7S6W9-F1
#
_cell.length_a   1.000
_cell.length_b   1.000
_cell.length_c   1.000
_cell.angle_alpha   90.00
_cell.angle_beta   90.00
_cell.angle_gamma   90.00
#
_symmetry.space_group_name_H-M   'P 1'
#
loop_
_entity.id
_entity.type
_entity.pdbx_description
1 polymer ?
#
loop_
_entity_poly.entity_id
_entity_poly.type
_entity_poly.pdbx_seq_one_letter_code
_entity_poly.pdbx_strand_id
1 'polypeptide(L)' 'MTAIFTLSSLALIISSVLIVVAWALAKRSHMDREKMSPFECGFDPMSSARLPFSLRFFLLAVIFLIFDVEIVLLFP' A
#
# COMPACT_ATOMS: atom_id res chain seq x y z
N MET A 1 -12.33 -20.18 -14.40
CA MET A 1 -12.56 -19.68 -13.03
C MET A 1 -11.69 -20.41 -12.00
N THR A 2 -11.71 -21.74 -11.92
CA THR A 2 -10.84 -22.49 -10.99
C THR A 2 -9.35 -22.17 -11.14
N ALA A 3 -8.85 -22.11 -12.38
CA ALA A 3 -7.45 -21.74 -12.66
C ALA A 3 -7.06 -20.32 -12.15
N ILE A 4 -7.98 -19.36 -12.28
CA ILE A 4 -7.76 -17.97 -11.82
C ILE A 4 -7.68 -17.94 -10.29
N PHE A 5 -8.60 -18.64 -9.62
CA PHE A 5 -8.56 -18.78 -8.17
C PHE A 5 -7.26 -19.44 -7.69
N THR A 6 -6.83 -20.54 -8.32
CA THR A 6 -5.60 -21.23 -7.92
C THR A 6 -4.34 -20.36 -8.11
N LEU A 7 -4.29 -19.55 -9.18
CA LEU A 7 -3.17 -18.64 -9.42
C LEU A 7 -3.15 -17.50 -8.39
N SER A 8 -4.30 -16.92 -8.07
CA SER A 8 -4.40 -15.86 -7.06
C SER A 8 -4.04 -16.35 -5.66
N SER A 9 -4.46 -17.55 -5.27
CA SER A 9 -4.10 -18.16 -4.00
C SER A 9 -2.61 -18.47 -3.92
N LEU A 10 -2.01 -18.95 -5.01
CA LEU A 10 -0.58 -19.22 -5.07
C LEU A 10 0.24 -17.93 -4.90
N ALA A 11 -0.16 -16.83 -5.54
CA ALA A 11 0.50 -15.54 -5.38
C ALA A 11 0.47 -15.03 -3.93
N LEU A 12 -0.67 -15.15 -3.26
CA LEU A 12 -0.82 -14.79 -1.84
C LEU A 12 0.06 -15.65 -0.93
N ILE A 13 0.13 -16.97 -1.19
CA ILE A 13 0.98 -17.89 -0.42
C ILE A 13 2.45 -17.51 -0.60
N ILE A 14 2.90 -17.27 -1.83
CA ILE A 14 4.29 -16.89 -2.09
C ILE A 14 4.62 -15.57 -1.37
N SER A 15 3.78 -14.54 -1.49
CA SER A 15 4.02 -13.26 -0.82
C SER A 15 4.08 -13.39 0.71
N SER A 16 3.20 -14.19 1.31
CA SER A 16 3.19 -14.38 2.77
C SER A 16 4.41 -15.16 3.25
N VAL A 17 4.83 -16.21 2.52
CA VAL A 17 6.07 -16.95 2.82
C VAL A 17 7.27 -16.03 2.77
N LEU A 18 7.39 -15.17 1.75
CA LEU A 18 8.50 -14.22 1.64
C LEU A 18 8.55 -13.25 2.83
N ILE A 19 7.39 -12.74 3.30
CA ILE A 19 7.32 -11.87 4.48
C ILE A 19 7.78 -12.61 5.74
N VAL A 20 7.33 -13.86 5.94
CA VAL A 20 7.72 -14.67 7.10
C VAL A 20 9.22 -14.98 7.09
N VAL A 21 9.77 -15.35 5.93
CA VAL A 21 11.21 -15.61 5.77
C VAL A 21 12.00 -14.33 6.04
N ALA A 22 11.60 -13.19 5.46
CA ALA A 22 12.25 -11.90 5.72
C ALA A 22 12.23 -11.54 7.21
N TRP A 23 11.11 -11.77 7.88
CA TRP A 23 10.96 -11.53 9.31
C TRP A 23 11.84 -12.45 10.16
N ALA A 24 11.93 -13.73 9.80
CA ALA A 24 12.75 -14.72 10.51
C ALA A 24 14.26 -14.46 10.35
N LEU A 25 14.70 -14.01 9.17
CA LEU A 25 16.11 -13.67 8.92
C LEU A 25 16.50 -12.27 9.41
N ALA A 26 15.53 -11.37 9.64
CA ALA A 26 15.82 -10.00 10.05
C ALA A 26 16.53 -9.99 11.42
N LYS A 27 17.77 -9.49 11.44
CA LYS A 27 18.50 -9.20 12.68
C LYS A 27 17.84 -8.02 13.37
N ARG A 28 16.88 -8.29 14.26
CA ARG A 28 16.21 -7.25 15.06
C ARG A 28 17.19 -6.63 16.05
N SER A 29 17.44 -5.33 15.87
CA SER A 29 17.98 -4.48 16.94
C SER A 29 16.91 -4.29 18.00
N HIS A 30 17.32 -4.04 19.25
CA HIS A 30 16.42 -3.56 20.30
C HIS A 30 15.61 -2.36 19.77
N MET A 31 14.35 -2.23 20.19
CA MET A 31 13.45 -1.13 19.83
C MET A 31 14.09 0.21 20.21
N ASP A 32 14.79 0.79 19.26
CA ASP A 32 15.44 2.08 19.38
C ASP A 32 14.51 3.13 18.79
N ARG A 33 14.30 4.22 19.51
CA ARG A 33 13.36 5.29 19.13
C ARG A 33 13.71 5.84 17.74
N GLU A 34 14.99 6.06 17.48
CA GLU A 34 15.48 6.64 16.22
C GLU A 34 15.28 5.72 15.00
N LYS A 35 15.13 4.41 15.22
CA LYS A 35 14.80 3.45 14.14
C LYS A 35 13.30 3.34 13.91
N MET A 36 12.49 3.72 14.89
CA MET A 36 11.04 3.68 14.84
C MET A 36 10.41 5.03 14.47
N SER A 37 11.18 6.13 14.51
CA SER A 37 10.74 7.44 14.06
C SER A 37 10.69 7.52 12.52
N PRO A 38 9.76 8.31 11.95
CA PRO A 38 9.73 8.58 10.52
C PRO A 38 11.06 9.20 10.05
N PHE A 39 11.55 8.75 8.89
CA PHE A 39 12.76 9.33 8.30
C PHE A 39 12.44 10.64 7.58
N GLU A 40 12.93 11.76 8.10
CA GLU A 40 12.88 13.07 7.44
C GLU A 40 14.30 13.66 7.35
N CYS A 41 15.18 12.98 6.59
CA CYS A 41 16.59 13.35 6.42
C CYS A 41 17.41 13.45 7.73
N GLY A 42 16.98 12.74 8.78
CA GLY A 42 17.59 12.80 10.12
C GLY A 42 17.00 13.87 11.04
N PHE A 43 15.94 14.56 10.61
CA PHE A 43 15.18 15.49 11.44
C PHE A 43 13.88 14.87 11.92
N ASP A 44 13.35 15.39 13.04
CA ASP A 44 12.00 15.09 13.47
C ASP A 44 10.98 15.72 12.49
N PRO A 45 9.89 15.01 12.15
CA PRO A 45 8.92 15.54 11.21
C PRO A 45 8.25 16.80 11.75
N MET A 46 8.23 17.87 10.95
CA MET A 46 7.65 19.17 11.33
C MET A 46 6.13 19.10 11.53
N SER A 47 5.47 18.11 10.92
CA SER A 47 4.03 17.90 11.00
C SER A 47 3.69 16.44 10.68
N SER A 48 2.45 16.02 10.95
CA SER A 48 2.01 14.68 10.59
C SER A 48 2.02 14.49 9.08
N ALA A 49 2.45 13.31 8.61
CA ALA A 49 2.30 12.92 7.20
C ALA A 49 0.84 12.86 6.72
N ARG A 50 -0.14 12.90 7.64
CA ARG A 50 -1.59 12.85 7.34
C ARG A 50 -2.18 14.24 7.14
N LEU A 51 -1.55 15.05 6.30
CA LEU A 51 -2.09 16.35 5.90
C LEU A 51 -3.06 16.19 4.72
N PRO A 52 -4.06 17.06 4.59
CA PRO A 52 -4.89 17.10 3.41
C PRO A 52 -4.01 17.34 2.19
N PHE A 53 -4.03 16.37 1.28
CA PHE A 53 -3.30 16.45 0.03
C PHE A 53 -3.98 17.43 -0.94
N SER A 54 -3.29 17.84 -2.00
CA SER A 54 -3.84 18.87 -2.89
C SER A 54 -5.16 18.41 -3.52
N LEU A 55 -6.14 19.33 -3.61
CA LEU A 55 -7.48 19.07 -4.15
C LEU A 55 -7.45 18.52 -5.59
N ARG A 56 -6.36 18.75 -6.33
CA ARG A 56 -6.18 18.22 -7.68
C ARG A 56 -6.23 16.69 -7.71
N PHE A 57 -5.60 16.01 -6.76
CA PHE A 57 -5.62 14.55 -6.71
C PHE A 57 -6.95 13.99 -6.24
N PHE A 58 -7.66 14.73 -5.38
CA PHE A 58 -9.03 14.39 -5.00
C PHE A 58 -9.97 14.45 -6.21
N LEU A 59 -9.88 15.50 -7.03
CA LEU A 59 -10.68 15.63 -8.24
C LEU A 59 -10.38 14.50 -9.24
N LEU A 60 -9.12 14.07 -9.37
CA LEU A 60 -8.77 12.90 -10.20
C LEU A 60 -9.48 11.63 -9.74
N ALA A 61 -9.59 11.38 -8.43
CA ALA A 61 -10.30 10.22 -7.89
C ALA A 61 -11.81 10.27 -8.16
N VAL A 62 -12.43 11.46 -8.03
CA VAL A 62 -13.86 11.65 -8.34
C VAL A 62 -14.13 11.43 -9.82
N ILE A 63 -13.30 12.02 -10.70
CA ILE A 63 -13.42 11.86 -12.15
C ILE A 63 -13.22 10.39 -12.55
N PHE A 64 -12.22 9.70 -11.99
CA PHE A 64 -12.00 8.26 -12.21
C PHE A 64 -13.24 7.44 -11.85
N LEU A 65 -13.85 7.70 -10.69
CA LEU A 65 -15.03 6.98 -10.24
C LEU A 65 -16.24 7.19 -11.17
N ILE A 66 -16.45 8.41 -11.66
CA ILE A 66 -17.53 8.69 -12.61
C ILE A 66 -17.30 7.93 -13.92
N PHE A 67 -16.09 7.99 -14.48
CA PHE A 67 -15.78 7.29 -15.72
C PHE A 67 -15.84 5.77 -15.60
N ASP A 68 -15.44 5.20 -14.45
CA ASP A 68 -15.55 3.76 -14.21
C ASP A 68 -17.02 3.29 -14.22
N VAL A 69 -17.92 4.06 -13.59
CA VAL A 69 -19.37 3.79 -13.65
C VAL A 69 -19.92 3.91 -15.07
N GLU A 70 -19.48 4.90 -15.84
CA GLU A 70 -19.89 5.04 -17.24
C GLU A 70 -19.45 3.85 -18.09
N ILE A 71 -18.22 3.36 -17.92
CA ILE A 71 -17.70 2.19 -18.65
C ILE A 71 -18.53 0.94 -18.35
N VAL A 72 -18.89 0.72 -17.08
CA VAL A 72 -19.74 -0.41 -16.67
C VAL A 72 -21.12 -0.35 -17.34
N LEU A 73 -21.67 0.86 -17.56
CA LEU A 73 -22.96 1.04 -18.27
C LEU A 73 -22.83 0.88 -19.78
N LEU A 74 -21.69 1.27 -20.38
CA LEU A 74 -21.45 1.20 -21.82
C LEU A 74 -21.13 -0.22 -22.32
N PHE A 75 -20.48 -1.04 -21.49
CA PHE A 75 -20.09 -2.43 -21.83
C PHE A 75 -20.77 -3.44 -20.88
N PRO A 76 -22.08 -3.72 -21.06
CA PRO A 76 -22.77 -4.76 -20.30
C PRO A 76 -22.30 -6.18 -20.64
#